data_AF-A0A385DLG1-F1
#
_entry.id   AF-A0A385DLG1-F1
#
_cell.length_a   1.000
_cell.length_b   1.000
_cell.length_c   1.000
_cell.angle_alpha   90.00
_cell.angle_beta   90.00
_cell.angle_gamma   90.00
#
_symmetry.space_group_name_H-M   'P 1'
#
loop_
_entity.id
_entity.type
_entity.pdbx_description
1 polymer ?
#
loop_
_entity_poly.entity_id
_entity_poly.type
_entity_poly.pdbx_seq_one_letter_code
_entity_poly.pdbx_strand_id
1 'polypeptide(L)'
;MSEGAERARARDCRACGERLRPDARPEAVFCSSVCRSRQWRKEQRLRKRLAAVRGKVGLVECPECGARWVAGVDRRSDARFCSRRCVVGAWRKRKDPYADRAQ
;
A
#
# COMPACT_ATOMS: atom_id res chain seq x y z
N MET A 1 44.42 -16.06 -23.42
CA MET A 1 43.93 -16.78 -22.23
C MET A 1 43.79 -15.75 -21.11
N SER A 2 42.73 -14.94 -21.11
CA SER A 2 41.47 -15.14 -20.36
C SER A 2 41.48 -14.50 -18.97
N GLU A 3 41.69 -13.19 -18.90
CA GLU A 3 41.37 -12.36 -17.73
C GLU A 3 39.97 -11.76 -17.89
N GLY A 4 38.96 -12.64 -18.04
CA GLY A 4 37.55 -12.27 -18.22
C GLY A 4 36.70 -12.55 -16.98
N ALA A 5 37.31 -12.65 -15.81
CA ALA A 5 36.62 -12.85 -14.54
C ALA A 5 36.51 -11.53 -13.78
N GLU A 6 36.01 -10.49 -14.47
CA GLU A 6 35.44 -9.33 -13.82
C GLU A 6 34.41 -9.90 -12.84
N ARG A 7 34.70 -9.78 -11.53
CA ARG A 7 33.83 -10.21 -10.44
C ARG A 7 32.42 -9.80 -10.80
N ALA A 8 31.63 -10.76 -11.29
CA ALA A 8 30.22 -10.55 -11.56
C ALA A 8 29.64 -10.14 -10.22
N ARG A 9 29.47 -8.82 -10.02
CA ARG A 9 28.97 -8.26 -8.76
C ARG A 9 27.77 -9.12 -8.42
N ALA A 10 27.79 -9.74 -7.25
CA ALA A 10 26.67 -10.57 -6.83
C ALA A 10 25.41 -9.71 -6.96
N ARG A 11 24.61 -9.99 -7.99
CA ARG A 11 23.41 -9.24 -8.28
C ARG A 11 22.29 -9.94 -7.54
N ASP A 12 21.46 -9.16 -6.87
CA ASP A 12 20.33 -9.71 -6.11
C ASP A 12 19.03 -9.50 -6.89
N CYS A 13 18.15 -10.47 -6.78
CA CYS A 13 16.82 -10.42 -7.36
C CYS A 13 16.02 -9.30 -6.71
N ARG A 14 15.52 -8.36 -7.52
CA ARG A 14 14.71 -7.22 -7.02
C ARG A 14 13.44 -7.63 -6.27
N ALA A 15 12.93 -8.84 -6.52
CA ALA A 15 11.68 -9.31 -5.92
C ALA A 15 11.87 -10.06 -4.59
N CYS A 16 12.86 -10.97 -4.50
CA CYS A 16 13.07 -11.82 -3.32
C CYS A 16 14.38 -11.55 -2.58
N GLY A 17 15.31 -10.78 -3.14
CA GLY A 17 16.61 -10.49 -2.55
C GLY A 17 17.63 -11.62 -2.68
N GLU A 18 17.26 -12.78 -3.22
CA GLU A 18 18.21 -13.87 -3.47
C GLU A 18 19.17 -13.52 -4.61
N ARG A 19 20.40 -14.04 -4.51
CA ARG A 19 21.42 -13.89 -5.53
C ARG A 19 20.96 -14.46 -6.87
N LEU A 20 21.13 -13.70 -7.93
CA LEU A 20 20.95 -14.14 -9.31
C LEU A 20 21.97 -15.22 -9.65
N ARG A 21 21.56 -16.19 -10.47
CA ARG A 21 22.45 -17.26 -10.88
C ARG A 21 23.69 -16.67 -11.59
N PRO A 22 24.89 -17.23 -11.39
CA PRO A 22 26.11 -16.71 -12.03
C PRO A 22 26.04 -16.71 -13.57
N ASP A 23 25.28 -17.65 -14.14
CA ASP A 23 25.01 -17.78 -15.58
C ASP A 23 23.80 -16.93 -16.05
N ALA A 24 23.15 -16.21 -15.16
CA ALA A 24 22.04 -15.33 -15.54
C ALA A 24 22.57 -14.19 -16.43
N ARG A 25 21.80 -13.86 -17.47
CA ARG A 25 22.11 -12.76 -18.40
C ARG A 25 22.56 -11.50 -17.65
N PRO A 26 23.52 -10.72 -18.16
CA PRO A 26 24.03 -9.51 -17.48
C PRO A 26 22.95 -8.49 -17.10
N GLU A 27 21.83 -8.49 -17.81
CA GLU A 27 20.69 -7.59 -17.59
C GLU A 27 19.56 -8.22 -16.76
N ALA A 28 19.73 -9.47 -16.31
CA ALA A 28 18.74 -10.12 -15.46
C ALA A 28 18.53 -9.31 -14.17
N VAL A 29 17.27 -9.02 -13.87
CA VAL A 29 16.84 -8.30 -12.65
C VAL A 29 16.13 -9.24 -11.66
N PHE A 30 15.66 -10.38 -12.14
CA PHE A 30 14.88 -11.35 -11.37
C PHE A 30 15.47 -12.75 -11.52
N CYS A 31 15.46 -13.54 -10.44
CA CYS A 31 15.94 -14.91 -10.45
C CYS A 31 15.03 -15.86 -11.27
N SER A 32 13.76 -15.48 -11.47
CA SER A 32 12.77 -16.29 -12.19
C SER A 32 11.62 -15.47 -12.75
N SER A 33 10.86 -16.07 -13.66
CA SER A 33 9.59 -15.54 -14.16
C SER A 33 8.57 -15.35 -13.02
N VAL A 34 8.58 -16.22 -12.01
CA VAL A 34 7.72 -16.10 -10.82
C VAL A 34 8.02 -14.81 -10.07
N CYS A 35 9.30 -14.50 -9.83
CA CYS A 35 9.73 -13.27 -9.17
C CYS A 35 9.39 -12.02 -9.99
N ARG A 36 9.53 -12.08 -11.32
CA ARG A 36 9.06 -11.02 -12.22
C ARG A 36 7.55 -10.77 -12.07
N SER A 37 6.73 -11.82 -12.12
CA SER A 37 5.27 -11.74 -11.99
C SER A 37 4.82 -11.28 -10.59
N ARG A 38 5.56 -11.64 -9.53
CA ARG A 38 5.33 -11.13 -8.17
C ARG A 38 5.61 -9.63 -8.09
N GLN A 39 6.75 -9.18 -8.62
CA GLN A 39 7.11 -7.77 -8.63
C GLN A 39 6.11 -6.93 -9.43
N TRP A 40 5.72 -7.39 -10.63
CA TRP A 40 4.70 -6.71 -11.43
C TRP A 40 3.38 -6.54 -10.67
N ARG A 41 2.88 -7.60 -9.99
CA ARG A 41 1.66 -7.49 -9.17
C ARG A 41 1.81 -6.52 -7.99
N LYS A 42 3.00 -6.38 -7.41
CA LYS A 42 3.29 -5.40 -6.35
C LYS A 42 3.26 -3.98 -6.89
N GLU A 43 3.91 -3.75 -8.04
CA GLU A 43 3.94 -2.45 -8.72
C GLU A 43 2.55 -2.02 -9.21
N GLN A 44 1.76 -2.94 -9.78
CA GLN A 44 0.38 -2.65 -10.18
C GLN A 44 -0.51 -2.26 -8.99
N ARG A 45 -0.36 -2.94 -7.85
CA ARG A 45 -1.07 -2.57 -6.62
C ARG A 45 -0.68 -1.18 -6.13
N LEU A 46 0.61 -0.87 -6.13
CA LEU A 46 1.11 0.46 -5.76
C LEU A 46 0.57 1.53 -6.71
N ARG A 47 0.60 1.29 -8.03
CA ARG A 47 0.07 2.22 -9.04
C ARG A 47 -1.41 2.52 -8.82
N LYS A 48 -2.23 1.50 -8.55
CA LYS A 48 -3.65 1.69 -8.24
C LYS A 48 -3.86 2.53 -6.97
N ARG A 49 -3.08 2.27 -5.91
CA ARG A 49 -3.14 3.06 -4.67
C ARG A 49 -2.75 4.52 -4.92
N LEU A 50 -1.65 4.77 -5.63
CA LEU A 50 -1.21 6.12 -5.96
C LEU A 50 -2.23 6.87 -6.82
N ALA A 51 -2.87 6.18 -7.78
CA ALA A 51 -3.94 6.77 -8.58
C ALA A 51 -5.16 7.17 -7.73
N ALA A 52 -5.56 6.31 -6.78
CA ALA A 52 -6.64 6.62 -5.85
C ALA A 52 -6.31 7.85 -4.97
N VAL A 53 -5.09 7.93 -4.45
CA VAL A 53 -4.59 9.08 -3.67
C VAL A 53 -4.56 10.35 -4.53
N ARG A 54 -3.96 10.32 -5.72
CA ARG A 54 -3.82 11.49 -6.59
C ARG A 54 -5.17 11.99 -7.13
N GLY A 55 -6.06 11.08 -7.50
CA GLY A 55 -7.38 11.42 -8.01
C GLY A 55 -8.41 11.79 -6.95
N LYS A 56 -8.07 11.72 -5.65
CA LYS A 56 -9.01 11.81 -4.52
C LYS A 56 -10.20 10.84 -4.65
N VAL A 57 -10.06 9.78 -5.47
CA VAL A 57 -11.11 8.79 -5.71
C VAL A 57 -11.22 7.93 -4.47
N GLY A 58 -12.41 7.89 -3.86
CA GLY A 58 -12.63 7.19 -2.60
C GLY A 58 -12.12 7.95 -1.38
N LEU A 59 -11.87 9.27 -1.48
CA LEU A 59 -11.61 10.09 -0.30
C LEU A 59 -12.89 10.19 0.55
N VAL A 60 -12.82 9.72 1.79
CA VAL A 60 -13.90 9.72 2.77
C VAL A 60 -13.50 10.60 3.95
N GLU A 61 -14.47 11.27 4.56
CA GLU A 61 -14.28 12.11 5.73
C GLU A 61 -14.93 11.47 6.97
N CYS A 62 -14.28 11.62 8.13
CA CYS A 62 -14.82 11.12 9.38
C CYS A 62 -15.98 12.03 9.82
N PRO A 63 -17.19 11.50 10.04
CA PRO A 63 -18.30 12.33 10.51
C PRO A 63 -18.11 12.87 11.93
N GLU A 64 -17.14 12.34 12.69
CA GLU A 64 -16.90 12.79 14.08
C GLU A 64 -15.81 13.83 14.24
N CYS A 65 -14.77 13.79 13.41
CA CYS A 65 -13.59 14.63 13.60
C CYS A 65 -13.08 15.27 12.30
N GLY A 66 -13.75 15.09 11.16
CA GLY A 66 -13.35 15.66 9.88
C GLY A 66 -12.08 15.08 9.27
N ALA A 67 -11.44 14.08 9.88
CA ALA A 67 -10.24 13.45 9.32
C ALA A 67 -10.57 12.78 7.97
N ARG A 68 -9.72 12.98 6.95
CA ARG A 68 -9.94 12.45 5.59
C ARG A 68 -8.99 11.28 5.28
N TRP A 69 -9.46 10.29 4.53
CA TRP A 69 -8.64 9.14 4.08
C TRP A 69 -9.16 8.51 2.79
N VAL A 70 -8.32 7.76 2.09
CA VAL A 70 -8.72 7.03 0.88
C VAL A 70 -9.21 5.63 1.26
N ALA A 71 -10.49 5.36 1.03
CA ALA A 71 -11.12 4.07 1.27
C ALA A 71 -10.48 2.97 0.40
N GLY A 72 -10.20 1.82 1.01
CA GLY A 72 -9.51 0.70 0.37
C GLY A 72 -7.98 0.86 0.25
N VAL A 73 -7.43 2.02 0.60
CA VAL A 73 -5.98 2.30 0.59
C VAL A 73 -5.45 2.51 2.01
N ASP A 74 -5.96 3.54 2.69
CA ASP A 74 -5.53 3.90 4.05
C ASP A 74 -6.33 3.14 5.12
N ARG A 75 -7.59 2.81 4.81
CA ARG A 75 -8.52 2.05 5.64
C ARG A 75 -9.33 1.08 4.78
N ARG A 76 -10.11 0.19 5.41
CA ARG A 76 -11.03 -0.69 4.67
C ARG A 76 -11.97 0.14 3.77
N SER A 77 -12.40 -0.45 2.65
CA SER A 77 -13.28 0.21 1.67
C SER A 77 -14.63 0.63 2.25
N ASP A 78 -15.09 -0.04 3.31
CA ASP A 78 -16.34 0.19 4.02
C ASP A 78 -16.17 1.01 5.32
N ALA A 79 -14.95 1.47 5.62
CA ALA A 79 -14.70 2.20 6.86
C ALA A 79 -15.41 3.56 6.83
N ARG A 80 -16.25 3.82 7.85
CA ARG A 80 -16.97 5.11 8.03
C ARG A 80 -16.32 6.03 9.05
N PHE A 81 -15.55 5.48 9.99
CA PHE A 81 -14.88 6.25 11.05
C PHE A 81 -13.38 6.05 10.97
N CYS A 82 -12.61 7.10 11.30
CA CYS A 82 -11.16 7.05 11.22
C CYS A 82 -10.52 6.18 12.32
N SER A 83 -11.23 5.95 13.42
CA SER A 83 -10.74 5.22 14.60
C SER A 83 -11.88 4.67 15.46
N ARG A 84 -11.57 3.71 16.34
CA ARG A 84 -12.50 3.22 17.35
C ARG A 84 -13.00 4.33 18.29
N ARG A 85 -12.15 5.33 18.59
CA ARG A 85 -12.53 6.49 19.41
C ARG A 85 -13.67 7.28 18.77
N CYS A 86 -13.60 7.51 17.45
CA CYS A 86 -14.68 8.17 16.71
C CYS A 86 -15.95 7.31 16.66
N VAL A 87 -15.83 5.99 16.47
CA VAL A 87 -17.02 5.09 16.55
C VAL A 87 -17.75 5.26 17.89
N VAL A 88 -17.01 5.27 19.00
CA VAL A 88 -17.58 5.41 20.34
C VAL A 88 -18.13 6.83 20.57
N GLY A 89 -17.42 7.87 20.11
CA GLY A 89 -17.88 9.26 20.20
C GLY A 89 -19.22 9.49 19.48
N ALA A 90 -19.33 8.98 18.25
CA ALA A 90 -20.56 9.00 17.46
C ALA A 90 -21.72 8.30 18.17
N TRP A 91 -21.44 7.12 18.73
CA TRP A 91 -22.43 6.35 19.48
C TRP A 91 -22.90 7.09 20.73
N ARG A 92 -21.99 7.74 21.48
CA ARG A 92 -22.33 8.52 22.68
C ARG A 92 -23.20 9.72 22.32
N LYS A 93 -22.85 10.51 21.30
CA LYS A 93 -23.68 11.65 20.84
C LYS A 93 -25.09 11.21 20.47
N ARG A 94 -25.25 10.09 19.76
CA ARG A 94 -26.57 9.51 19.43
C ARG A 94 -27.36 9.01 20.64
N LYS A 95 -26.69 8.73 21.75
CA LYS A 95 -27.29 8.22 22.98
C LYS A 95 -27.41 9.30 24.05
N ASP A 96 -26.99 10.53 23.77
CA ASP A 96 -27.11 11.65 24.69
C ASP A 96 -28.56 12.15 24.67
N PRO A 97 -29.32 11.94 25.77
CA PRO A 97 -30.71 12.35 25.85
C PRO A 97 -30.89 13.89 25.90
N TYR A 98 -29.81 14.66 26.01
CA TYR A 98 -29.82 16.12 26.04
C TYR A 98 -29.31 16.78 24.75
N ALA A 99 -28.93 16.00 23.73
CA ALA A 99 -28.35 16.54 22.50
C ALA A 99 -29.26 17.54 21.75
N ASP A 100 -30.59 17.44 21.89
CA ASP A 100 -31.55 18.35 21.26
C ASP A 100 -31.73 19.69 21.98
N ARG A 101 -31.20 19.86 23.20
CA ARG A 101 -31.42 21.09 24.02
C ARG A 101 -30.34 22.17 23.86
N ALA A 102 -29.35 21.95 22.99
CA ALA A 102 -28.18 22.81 22.85
C ALA A 102 -28.13 23.60 21.53
N GLN A 103 -29.26 23.79 20.84
CA GLN A 103 -29.39 24.63 19.64
C GLN A 103 -30.05 25.97 19.97
#